data_AF-A0A8J4Q6D1-F1
#
_entry.id   AF-A0A8J4Q6D1-F1
#
_cell.length_a   1.000
_cell.length_b   1.000
_cell.length_c   1.000
_cell.angle_alpha   90.00
_cell.angle_beta   90.00
_cell.angle_gamma   90.00
#
_symmetry.space_group_name_H-M   'P 1'
#
loop_
_entity.id
_entity.type
_entity.pdbx_description
1 polymer ?
#
loop_
_entity_poly.entity_id
_entity_poly.type
_entity_poly.pdbx_seq_one_letter_code
_entity_poly.pdbx_strand_id
1 'polypeptide(L)' 'MLNEDKLREAVLLVFANKQDLPNAMNVAEITDKLGLHSLRQRHWSIQSTCHFRGRAVGGTRLASQQYC' A
#
# COMPACT_ATOMS: atom_id res chain seq x y z
N MET A 1 -5.36 -16.68 5.65
CA MET A 1 -4.57 -15.69 4.91
C MET A 1 -3.27 -15.37 5.65
N LEU A 2 -3.12 -14.33 6.49
CA LEU A 2 -1.79 -13.99 7.04
C LEU A 2 -1.18 -15.02 8.02
N ASN A 3 -2.01 -15.86 8.65
CA ASN A 3 -1.58 -16.91 9.58
C ASN A 3 -1.29 -18.26 8.91
N GLU A 4 -1.33 -18.33 7.58
CA GLU A 4 -0.95 -19.56 6.87
C GLU A 4 0.56 -19.78 6.98
N ASP A 5 0.97 -21.02 7.23
CA ASP A 5 2.39 -21.36 7.48
C ASP A 5 3.31 -20.90 6.34
N LYS A 6 2.82 -20.99 5.10
CA LYS A 6 3.55 -20.54 3.90
C LYS A 6 3.87 -19.05 3.88
N LEU A 7 3.14 -18.24 4.64
CA LEU A 7 3.28 -16.79 4.69
C LEU A 7 3.89 -16.31 6.01
N ARG A 8 4.24 -17.22 6.92
CA ARG A 8 4.71 -16.87 8.27
C ARG A 8 5.93 -15.95 8.23
N GLU A 9 6.86 -16.22 7.33
CA GLU A 9 8.13 -15.49 7.13
C GLU A 9 8.06 -14.41 6.04
N ALA A 10 6.91 -14.26 5.37
CA ALA A 10 6.77 -13.28 4.30
C ALA A 10 6.72 -11.86 4.85
N VAL A 11 7.41 -10.93 4.18
CA VAL A 11 7.30 -9.49 4.44
C VAL A 11 5.95 -8.99 3.96
N LEU A 12 5.26 -8.20 4.79
CA LEU A 12 3.96 -7.63 4.44
C LEU A 12 4.12 -6.21 3.90
N LEU A 13 3.88 -6.02 2.60
CA LEU A 13 3.78 -4.70 1.99
C LEU A 13 2.31 -4.27 1.89
N VAL A 14 1.98 -3.09 2.41
CA VAL A 14 0.66 -2.48 2.33
C VAL A 14 0.71 -1.27 1.40
N PHE A 15 -0.11 -1.28 0.34
CA PHE A 15 -0.29 -0.11 -0.50
C PHE A 15 -1.41 0.78 0.06
N ALA A 16 -1.03 1.95 0.56
CA ALA A 16 -1.97 3.01 0.92
C ALA A 16 -2.40 3.73 -0.37
N ASN A 17 -3.36 3.13 -1.08
CA ASN A 17 -3.86 3.64 -2.35
C ASN A 17 -4.83 4.81 -2.18
N LYS A 18 -5.03 5.58 -3.26
CA LYS A 18 -5.94 6.72 -3.38
C LYS A 18 -5.56 7.92 -2.52
N GLN A 19 -4.27 8.13 -2.27
CA GLN A 19 -3.79 9.29 -1.51
C GLN A 19 -4.06 10.63 -2.22
N ASP A 20 -4.47 10.60 -3.49
CA ASP A 20 -4.95 11.75 -4.25
C ASP A 20 -6.37 12.22 -3.88
N LEU A 21 -7.15 11.40 -3.17
CA LEU A 21 -8.54 11.75 -2.85
C LEU A 21 -8.63 12.60 -1.58
N PRO A 22 -9.59 13.54 -1.52
CA PRO A 22 -9.92 14.19 -0.26
C PRO A 22 -10.36 13.13 0.76
N ASN A 23 -9.94 13.29 2.00
CA ASN A 23 -10.17 12.35 3.11
C ASN A 23 -9.43 11.01 2.97
N ALA A 24 -8.35 10.94 2.19
CA ALA A 24 -7.44 9.80 2.24
C ALA A 24 -6.88 9.63 3.67
N MET A 25 -6.86 8.39 4.15
CA MET A 25 -6.29 8.08 5.46
C MET A 25 -4.77 8.20 5.41
N ASN A 26 -4.20 8.80 6.44
CA ASN A 26 -2.76 8.86 6.60
C ASN A 26 -2.20 7.51 7.08
N VAL A 27 -0.87 7.38 7.05
CA VAL A 27 -0.16 6.14 7.40
C VAL A 27 -0.49 5.66 8.82
N ALA A 28 -0.60 6.57 9.80
CA ALA A 28 -0.91 6.21 11.18
C ALA A 28 -2.31 5.61 11.30
N GLU A 29 -3.32 6.25 10.70
CA GLU A 29 -4.70 5.76 10.68
C GLU A 29 -4.82 4.38 10.01
N ILE A 30 -4.07 4.15 8.93
CA ILE A 30 -4.02 2.86 8.25
C ILE A 30 -3.35 1.80 9.14
N THR A 31 -2.25 2.16 9.81
CA THR A 31 -1.52 1.28 10.72
C THR A 31 -2.41 0.80 11.86
N ASP A 32 -3.16 1.72 12.47
CA ASP A 32 -4.10 1.43 13.56
C ASP A 32 -5.26 0.56 13.09
N LYS A 33 -5.93 0.95 12.00
CA LYS A 33 -7.11 0.22 11.49
C LYS A 33 -6.78 -1.19 11.00
N LEU A 34 -5.59 -1.40 10.46
CA LEU A 34 -5.11 -2.73 10.07
C LEU A 34 -4.47 -3.51 11.23
N GLY A 35 -4.33 -2.88 12.40
CA GLY A 35 -3.74 -3.52 13.58
C GLY A 35 -2.29 -3.94 13.39
N LEU A 36 -1.52 -3.25 12.56
CA LEU A 36 -0.15 -3.66 12.20
C LEU A 36 0.80 -3.65 13.41
N HIS A 37 0.51 -2.84 14.43
CA HIS A 37 1.23 -2.84 15.70
C HIS A 37 1.19 -4.19 16.44
N SER A 38 0.17 -5.03 16.18
CA SER A 38 0.07 -6.37 16.76
C SER A 38 0.99 -7.39 16.07
N LEU A 39 1.44 -7.10 14.84
CA LEU A 39 2.26 -8.00 14.02
C LEU A 39 3.76 -7.89 14.37
N ARG A 40 4.10 -8.04 15.65
CA ARG A 40 5.49 -7.86 16.15
C ARG A 40 6.50 -8.87 15.59
N GLN A 41 6.03 -10.03 15.15
CA GLN A 41 6.85 -11.12 14.62
C GLN A 41 7.00 -11.07 13.09
N ARG A 42 6.48 -10.03 12.43
CA ARG A 42 6.52 -9.88 10.98
C ARG A 42 6.96 -8.47 10.60
N HIS A 43 7.92 -8.38 9.69
CA HIS A 43 8.27 -7.11 9.07
C HIS A 43 7.17 -6.64 8.13
N TRP A 44 6.79 -5.37 8.26
CA TRP A 44 5.82 -4.74 7.39
C TRP A 44 6.25 -3.32 7.01
N SER A 45 5.75 -2.86 5.88
CA SER A 45 5.92 -1.48 5.42
C SER A 45 4.67 -1.01 4.70
N ILE A 46 4.45 0.31 4.73
CA ILE A 46 3.35 0.97 4.02
C ILE A 46 3.95 1.84 2.92
N GLN A 47 3.39 1.75 1.72
CA GLN A 47 3.74 2.61 0.59
C GLN A 47 2.51 3.36 0.08
N SER A 48 2.59 4.69 0.10
CA SER A 48 1.56 5.57 -0.44
C SER A 48 1.52 5.51 -1.96
N THR A 49 0.33 5.38 -2.52
CA THR A 49 0.10 5.36 -3.97
C THR A 49 -1.09 6.24 -4.31
N CYS A 50 -0.99 6.95 -5.44
CA CYS A 50 -2.07 7.76 -5.98
C CYS A 50 -2.47 7.27 -7.37
N HIS A 51 -3.72 7.53 -7.74
CA HIS A 51 -4.19 7.16 -9.06
C HIS A 51 -3.58 8.09 -10.12
N PHE A 52 -2.84 7.52 -11.06
CA PHE A 52 -2.41 8.25 -12.26
C PHE A 52 -3.63 8.56 -13.13
N ARG A 53 -4.06 9.83 -13.20
CA ARG A 53 -4.99 10.27 -14.25
C ARG A 53 -4.21 10.36 -15.56
N GLY A 54 -4.33 9.32 -16.38
CA GLY A 54 -3.73 9.31 -17.71
C GLY A 54 -4.33 10.39 -18.60
N ARG A 55 -3.54 11.41 -18.95
CA ARG A 55 -3.69 12.09 -20.25
C ARG A 55 -3.00 11.21 -21.28
N ALA A 56 -3.77 10.52 -22.12
CA ALA A 56 -3.24 9.69 -23.18
C ALA A 56 -2.49 10.56 -24.20
N VAL A 57 -1.16 10.41 -24.25
CA VAL A 57 -0.33 10.80 -25.38
C VAL A 57 0.46 9.53 -25.74
N GLY A 58 0.35 9.09 -26.99
CA GLY A 58 0.66 7.72 -27.42
C GLY A 58 2.05 7.19 -27.08
N GLY A 59 2.11 5.85 -26.95
CA GLY A 59 3.35 5.07 -26.91
C GLY A 59 3.77 4.66 -25.49
N THR A 60 3.39 3.43 -25.11
CA THR A 60 4.05 2.60 -24.08
C THR A 60 4.52 3.29 -22.79
N ARG A 61 3.72 3.17 -21.73
CA ARG A 61 4.22 2.98 -20.36
C ARG A 61 3.12 2.39 -19.47
N LEU A 62 3.15 1.07 -19.29
CA LEU A 62 2.45 0.39 -18.21
C LEU A 62 3.13 0.77 -16.88
N ALA A 63 2.31 1.04 -15.87
CA ALA A 63 2.60 0.78 -14.46
C ALA A 63 3.70 1.59 -13.74
N SER A 64 3.76 2.91 -13.92
CA SER A 64 4.24 3.75 -12.81
C SER A 64 3.04 4.23 -12.01
N GLN A 65 2.56 3.41 -11.06
CA GLN A 65 2.01 3.99 -9.83
C GLN A 65 3.15 4.85 -9.27
N GLN A 66 3.12 6.15 -9.56
CA GLN A 66 4.01 7.07 -8.88
C GLN A 66 3.65 6.96 -7.40
N TYR A 67 4.60 6.46 -6.61
CA TYR A 67 4.58 6.69 -5.18
C TYR A 67 4.38 8.20 -4.99
N CYS A 68 3.36 8.56 -4.21
CA CYS A 68 3.13 9.97 -3.87
C CYS A 68 4.34 10.56 -3.17
#